data_AF-A0A1R1PEX0-F1
#
_entry.id   AF-A0A1R1PEX0-F1
#
_cell.length_a   1.000
_cell.length_b   1.000
_cell.length_c   1.000
_cell.angle_alpha   90.00
_cell.angle_beta   90.00
_cell.angle_gamma   90.00
#
_symmetry.space_group_name_H-M   'P 1'
#
loop_
_entity.id
_entity.type
_entity.pdbx_description
1 polymer ?
#
loop_
_entity_poly.entity_id
_entity_poly.type
_entity_poly.pdbx_seq_one_letter_code
_entity_poly.pdbx_strand_id
1 'polypeptide(L)'
;MAAFLFPYYPCKYERLSKTHLVVPLIIKESIKLSNHDSEHTETIFRAVEKVMPLANKKLDKTDPKTRVELGLIIRTIGPLWHLAILFTAAVEMTLGKPTADAFSEYTHLIDTVTQLGLDNAYSLKHVLDGKAVSVLLKLKPGPQIKETLDVVMEWQLEHPTGTAEECKKHILALKSNSDS
;
A
#
# COMPACT_ATOMS: atom_id res chain seq x y z
N MET A 1 18.32 0.57 9.53
CA MET A 1 17.90 -0.62 10.30
C MET A 1 17.52 -1.78 9.38
N ALA A 2 16.56 -1.58 8.47
CA ALA A 2 16.14 -2.58 7.47
C ALA A 2 17.27 -3.39 6.83
N ALA A 3 18.33 -2.76 6.32
CA ALA A 3 19.47 -3.46 5.71
C ALA A 3 20.20 -4.41 6.67
N PHE A 4 20.41 -4.02 7.94
CA PHE A 4 21.09 -4.85 8.94
C PHE A 4 20.28 -6.08 9.35
N LEU A 5 18.95 -5.99 9.24
CA LEU A 5 18.04 -7.06 9.65
C LEU A 5 17.52 -7.88 8.47
N PHE A 6 17.96 -7.58 7.25
CA PHE A 6 17.58 -8.32 6.06
C PHE A 6 17.84 -9.84 6.17
N PRO A 7 18.93 -10.33 6.79
CA PRO A 7 19.11 -11.78 7.00
C PRO A 7 17.95 -12.46 7.76
N TYR A 8 17.20 -11.70 8.56
CA TYR A 8 16.05 -12.19 9.34
C TYR A 8 14.70 -11.87 8.69
N TYR A 9 14.68 -11.21 7.53
CA TYR A 9 13.46 -10.90 6.76
C TYR A 9 12.54 -12.11 6.55
N PRO A 10 13.04 -13.30 6.13
CA PRO A 10 12.15 -14.44 5.90
C PRO A 10 11.62 -15.05 7.21
N CYS A 11 12.18 -14.70 8.37
CA CYS A 11 11.81 -15.29 9.64
C CYS A 11 10.48 -14.73 10.15
N LYS A 12 9.52 -15.63 10.39
CA LYS A 12 8.20 -15.33 10.92
C LYS A 12 7.96 -16.16 12.19
N TYR A 13 7.11 -15.67 13.10
CA TYR A 13 6.69 -16.38 14.30
C TYR A 13 5.17 -16.30 14.50
N GLU A 14 4.60 -17.24 15.23
CA GLU A 14 3.17 -17.26 15.52
C GLU A 14 2.88 -16.71 16.93
N ARG A 15 1.86 -15.86 17.03
CA ARG A 15 1.33 -15.37 18.30
C ARG A 15 -0.16 -15.09 18.15
N LEU A 16 -0.98 -15.61 19.07
CA LEU A 16 -2.45 -15.45 19.05
C LEU A 16 -3.07 -15.82 17.69
N SER A 17 -2.65 -16.95 17.11
CA SER A 17 -3.08 -17.44 15.80
C SER A 17 -2.82 -16.50 14.62
N LYS A 18 -1.89 -15.55 14.76
CA LYS A 18 -1.43 -14.66 13.69
C LYS A 18 0.07 -14.83 13.46
N THR A 19 0.47 -14.74 12.20
CA THR A 19 1.88 -14.77 11.78
C THR A 19 2.46 -13.36 11.79
N HIS A 20 3.61 -13.20 12.43
CA HIS A 20 4.32 -11.93 12.58
C HIS A 20 5.75 -12.04 12.05
N LEU A 21 6.30 -10.94 11.52
CA LEU A 21 7.73 -10.87 11.20
C LEU A 21 8.53 -10.91 12.51
N VAL A 22 9.64 -11.64 12.53
CA VAL A 22 10.53 -11.73 13.70
C VAL A 22 11.28 -10.41 13.96
N VAL A 23 11.43 -9.58 12.92
CA VAL A 23 12.25 -8.36 12.94
C VAL A 23 11.82 -7.34 14.01
N PRO A 24 10.53 -6.99 14.17
CA PRO A 24 10.05 -6.19 15.30
C PRO A 24 10.49 -6.71 16.68
N LEU A 25 10.48 -8.03 16.87
CA LEU A 25 10.88 -8.66 18.13
C LEU A 25 12.39 -8.49 18.37
N ILE A 26 13.22 -8.72 17.35
CA ILE A 26 14.68 -8.53 17.44
C ILE A 26 15.01 -7.08 17.80
N ILE A 27 14.38 -6.12 17.13
CA ILE A 27 14.62 -4.68 17.36
C ILE A 27 14.32 -4.31 18.81
N LYS A 28 13.20 -4.79 19.36
CA LYS A 28 12.74 -4.41 20.70
C LYS A 28 13.46 -5.16 21.81
N GLU A 29 13.60 -6.47 21.69
CA GLU A 29 14.10 -7.32 22.78
C GLU A 29 15.62 -7.47 22.75
N SER A 30 16.21 -7.60 21.56
CA SER A 30 17.65 -7.85 21.42
C SER A 30 18.44 -6.56 21.27
N ILE A 31 18.02 -5.67 20.36
CA ILE A 31 18.76 -4.43 20.05
C ILE A 31 18.34 -3.27 20.96
N LYS A 32 17.12 -3.32 21.52
CA LYS A 32 16.53 -2.30 22.42
C LYS A 32 16.43 -0.91 21.79
N LEU A 33 15.99 -0.85 20.53
CA LEU A 33 15.73 0.43 19.83
C LEU A 33 14.29 0.88 19.98
N SER A 34 14.00 2.07 19.41
CA SER A 34 12.70 2.71 19.54
C SER A 34 11.57 1.93 18.84
N ASN A 35 10.32 2.17 19.28
CA ASN A 35 9.14 1.64 18.59
C ASN A 35 9.06 2.13 17.14
N HIS A 36 9.46 3.37 16.89
CA HIS A 36 9.49 3.95 15.55
C HIS A 36 10.45 3.19 14.61
N ASP A 37 11.64 2.82 15.08
CA ASP A 37 12.58 2.00 14.29
C ASP A 37 11.99 0.61 13.95
N SER A 38 11.27 0.03 14.91
CA SER A 38 10.56 -1.24 14.71
C SER A 38 9.46 -1.12 13.65
N GLU A 39 8.59 -0.13 13.77
CA GLU A 39 7.45 0.09 12.88
C GLU A 39 7.90 0.43 11.46
N HIS A 40 8.93 1.28 11.32
CA HIS A 40 9.50 1.64 10.02
C HIS A 40 10.13 0.43 9.33
N THR A 41 10.90 -0.36 10.08
CA THR A 41 11.53 -1.57 9.53
C THR A 41 10.48 -2.59 9.12
N GLU A 42 9.44 -2.79 9.95
CA GLU A 42 8.34 -3.69 9.62
C GLU A 42 7.59 -3.25 8.35
N THR A 43 7.29 -1.95 8.24
CA THR A 43 6.64 -1.38 7.05
C THR A 43 7.46 -1.62 5.79
N ILE A 44 8.77 -1.33 5.83
CA ILE A 44 9.68 -1.55 4.69
C ILE A 44 9.72 -3.04 4.31
N PHE A 45 9.78 -3.95 5.29
CA PHE A 45 9.85 -5.38 5.03
C PHE A 45 8.54 -5.89 4.41
N ARG A 46 7.39 -5.47 4.94
CA ARG A 46 6.08 -5.82 4.36
C ARG A 46 5.89 -5.25 2.96
N ALA A 47 6.54 -4.14 2.63
CA ALA A 47 6.47 -3.55 1.30
C ALA A 47 7.16 -4.42 0.25
N VAL A 48 8.23 -5.16 0.60
CA VAL A 48 8.99 -6.01 -0.35
C VAL A 48 8.07 -6.99 -1.09
N GLU A 49 7.18 -7.68 -0.37
CA GLU A 49 6.24 -8.66 -0.94
C GLU A 49 5.28 -8.02 -1.98
N LYS A 50 5.01 -6.71 -1.86
CA LYS A 50 4.07 -6.00 -2.74
C LYS A 50 4.76 -5.21 -3.85
N VAL A 51 5.91 -4.61 -3.57
CA VAL A 51 6.62 -3.74 -4.50
C VAL A 51 7.38 -4.55 -5.56
N MET A 52 7.98 -5.68 -5.15
CA MET A 52 8.75 -6.53 -6.05
C MET A 52 7.94 -6.98 -7.29
N PRO A 53 6.71 -7.54 -7.17
CA PRO A 53 5.93 -7.90 -8.36
C PRO A 53 5.49 -6.69 -9.20
N LEU A 54 5.33 -5.50 -8.61
CA LEU A 54 5.02 -4.29 -9.37
C LEU A 54 6.18 -3.80 -10.21
N ALA A 55 7.40 -3.80 -9.67
CA ALA A 55 8.58 -3.35 -10.40
C ALA A 55 8.85 -4.23 -11.62
N ASN A 56 8.64 -5.54 -11.47
CA ASN A 56 8.79 -6.53 -12.53
C ASN A 56 7.62 -6.54 -13.54
N LYS A 57 6.55 -5.76 -13.30
CA LYS A 57 5.37 -5.69 -14.18
C LYS A 57 5.55 -4.59 -15.22
N LYS A 58 5.06 -4.84 -16.44
CA LYS A 58 4.88 -3.78 -17.43
C LYS A 58 3.70 -2.90 -17.02
N LEU A 59 3.99 -1.78 -16.37
CA LEU A 59 2.98 -0.81 -15.95
C LEU A 59 2.47 -0.03 -17.17
N ASP A 60 1.15 0.00 -17.36
CA ASP A 60 0.49 0.84 -18.36
C ASP A 60 -0.15 2.02 -17.65
N LYS A 61 0.45 3.20 -17.79
CA LYS A 61 -0.06 4.45 -17.20
C LYS A 61 -1.42 4.90 -17.76
N THR A 62 -1.85 4.33 -18.89
CA THR A 62 -3.17 4.62 -19.48
C THR A 62 -4.27 3.72 -18.93
N ASP A 63 -3.91 2.60 -18.30
CA ASP A 63 -4.86 1.72 -17.61
C ASP A 63 -5.23 2.31 -16.23
N PRO A 64 -6.52 2.63 -15.98
CA PRO A 64 -6.98 3.10 -14.68
C PRO A 64 -6.62 2.15 -13.53
N LYS A 65 -6.53 0.84 -13.79
CA LYS A 65 -6.16 -0.17 -12.78
C LYS A 65 -4.73 0.02 -12.29
N THR A 66 -3.80 0.41 -13.16
CA THR A 66 -2.42 0.72 -12.76
C THR A 66 -2.40 1.85 -11.74
N ARG A 67 -3.21 2.89 -11.98
CA ARG A 67 -3.33 4.02 -11.06
C ARG A 67 -3.86 3.61 -9.69
N VAL A 68 -4.90 2.77 -9.65
CA VAL A 68 -5.48 2.25 -8.41
C VAL A 68 -4.45 1.39 -7.66
N GLU A 69 -3.83 0.43 -8.35
CA GLU A 69 -2.87 -0.51 -7.76
C GLU A 69 -1.67 0.23 -7.13
N LEU A 70 -1.07 1.17 -7.87
CA LEU A 70 0.03 1.99 -7.36
C LEU A 70 -0.43 2.89 -6.21
N GLY A 71 -1.57 3.58 -6.36
CA GLY A 71 -2.09 4.48 -5.33
C GLY A 71 -2.36 3.78 -4.00
N LEU A 72 -2.94 2.58 -4.04
CA LEU A 72 -3.17 1.75 -2.86
C LEU A 72 -1.86 1.27 -2.21
N ILE A 73 -0.86 0.92 -3.00
CA ILE A 73 0.43 0.46 -2.48
C ILE A 73 1.19 1.62 -1.83
N ILE A 74 1.28 2.79 -2.48
CA ILE A 74 1.86 4.00 -1.87
C ILE A 74 1.11 4.34 -0.58
N ARG A 75 -0.23 4.26 -0.58
CA ARG A 75 -1.04 4.51 0.61
C ARG A 75 -0.77 3.53 1.73
N THR A 76 -0.60 2.24 1.41
CA THR A 76 -0.32 1.20 2.40
C THR A 76 1.07 1.37 3.02
N ILE A 77 2.07 1.76 2.23
CA ILE A 77 3.44 1.95 2.71
C ILE A 77 3.58 3.27 3.47
N GLY A 78 2.79 4.28 3.11
CA GLY A 78 2.82 5.57 3.77
C GLY A 78 3.98 6.45 3.28
N PRO A 79 4.45 7.40 4.11
CA PRO A 79 5.51 8.34 3.74
C PRO A 79 6.87 7.66 3.46
N LEU A 80 7.04 6.40 3.85
CA LEU A 80 8.27 5.63 3.63
C LEU A 80 8.38 5.02 2.23
N TRP A 81 7.44 5.28 1.32
CA TRP A 81 7.33 4.55 0.05
C TRP A 81 8.59 4.62 -0.82
N HIS A 82 9.25 5.78 -0.92
CA HIS A 82 10.52 5.89 -1.65
C HIS A 82 11.61 4.96 -1.07
N LEU A 83 11.73 4.95 0.26
CA LEU A 83 12.71 4.11 0.96
C LEU A 83 12.37 2.63 0.83
N ALA A 84 11.09 2.28 0.87
CA ALA A 84 10.63 0.91 0.67
C ALA A 84 10.92 0.41 -0.75
N ILE A 85 10.70 1.24 -1.77
CA ILE A 85 11.04 0.92 -3.17
C ILE A 85 12.55 0.72 -3.33
N LEU A 86 13.36 1.66 -2.84
CA LEU A 86 14.81 1.54 -2.87
C LEU A 86 15.33 0.29 -2.15
N PHE A 87 14.77 0.00 -0.97
CA PHE A 87 15.11 -1.20 -0.22
C PHE A 87 14.75 -2.47 -1.00
N THR A 88 13.57 -2.51 -1.63
CA THR A 88 13.15 -3.66 -2.45
C THR A 88 14.09 -3.87 -3.64
N ALA A 89 14.53 -2.79 -4.30
CA ALA A 89 15.53 -2.85 -5.35
C ALA A 89 16.86 -3.47 -4.87
N ALA A 90 17.35 -3.02 -3.71
CA ALA A 90 18.55 -3.57 -3.10
C ALA A 90 18.37 -5.06 -2.74
N VAL A 91 17.21 -5.45 -2.22
CA VAL A 91 16.88 -6.86 -1.93
C VAL A 91 16.96 -7.69 -3.21
N GLU A 92 16.32 -7.30 -4.31
CA GLU A 92 16.41 -8.07 -5.56
C GLU A 92 17.85 -8.17 -6.09
N MET A 93 18.65 -7.11 -5.97
CA MET A 93 20.07 -7.17 -6.34
C MET A 93 20.84 -8.21 -5.50
N THR A 94 20.57 -8.29 -4.19
CA THR A 94 21.19 -9.34 -3.34
C THR A 94 20.71 -10.75 -3.66
N LEU A 95 19.51 -10.88 -4.25
CA LEU A 95 18.97 -12.15 -4.73
C LEU A 95 19.45 -12.50 -6.15
N GLY A 96 20.35 -11.71 -6.73
CA GLY A 96 21.03 -12.00 -8.00
C GLY A 96 20.47 -11.24 -9.21
N LYS A 97 19.52 -10.33 -9.03
CA LYS A 97 19.07 -9.47 -10.14
C LYS A 97 20.20 -8.52 -10.57
N PRO A 98 20.51 -8.42 -11.88
CA PRO A 98 21.52 -7.48 -12.36
C PRO A 98 21.21 -6.04 -11.94
N THR A 99 22.23 -5.31 -11.50
CA THR A 99 22.07 -3.92 -11.01
C THR A 99 21.44 -3.01 -12.06
N ALA A 100 21.78 -3.17 -13.34
CA ALA A 100 21.21 -2.37 -14.42
C ALA A 100 19.69 -2.61 -14.59
N ASP A 101 19.26 -3.87 -14.51
CA ASP A 101 17.85 -4.26 -14.66
C ASP A 101 17.04 -3.73 -13.48
N ALA A 102 17.51 -3.97 -12.26
CA ALA A 102 16.88 -3.42 -11.06
C ALA A 102 16.82 -1.89 -11.13
N PHE A 103 17.91 -1.21 -11.48
CA PHE A 103 17.90 0.24 -11.58
C PHE A 103 16.84 0.74 -12.59
N SER A 104 16.78 0.13 -13.78
CA SER A 104 15.81 0.48 -14.82
C SER A 104 14.37 0.28 -14.36
N GLU A 105 14.04 -0.90 -13.82
CA GLU A 105 12.67 -1.25 -13.44
C GLU A 105 12.14 -0.43 -12.25
N TYR A 106 12.97 -0.23 -11.22
CA TYR A 106 12.57 0.56 -10.06
C TYR A 106 12.52 2.06 -10.37
N THR A 107 13.37 2.56 -11.27
CA THR A 107 13.25 3.93 -11.78
C THR A 107 11.95 4.10 -12.55
N HIS A 108 11.63 3.15 -13.44
CA HIS A 108 10.36 3.17 -14.18
C HIS A 108 9.13 3.13 -13.25
N LEU A 109 9.18 2.35 -12.17
CA LEU A 109 8.13 2.32 -11.16
C LEU A 109 7.94 3.71 -10.49
N ILE A 110 9.04 4.34 -10.04
CA ILE A 110 9.00 5.67 -9.40
C ILE A 110 8.49 6.73 -10.39
N ASP A 111 8.99 6.71 -11.63
CA ASP A 111 8.56 7.63 -12.68
C ASP A 111 7.08 7.47 -12.99
N THR A 112 6.57 6.22 -13.01
CA THR A 112 5.15 5.95 -13.23
C THR A 112 4.28 6.51 -12.11
N VAL A 113 4.69 6.32 -10.84
CA VAL A 113 4.01 6.91 -9.68
C VAL A 113 3.96 8.44 -9.80
N THR A 114 5.09 9.06 -10.15
CA THR A 114 5.23 10.51 -10.30
C THR A 114 4.39 11.05 -11.46
N GLN A 115 4.42 10.40 -12.62
CA GLN A 115 3.63 10.79 -13.80
C GLN A 115 2.13 10.69 -13.56
N LEU A 116 1.69 9.77 -12.70
CA LEU A 116 0.31 9.67 -12.25
C LEU A 116 -0.01 10.63 -11.10
N GLY A 117 0.94 11.39 -10.57
CA GLY A 117 0.72 12.31 -9.44
C GLY A 117 0.30 11.58 -8.16
N LEU A 118 0.86 10.39 -7.93
CA LEU A 118 0.55 9.54 -6.78
C LEU A 118 1.55 9.68 -5.63
N ASP A 119 2.50 10.61 -5.73
CA ASP A 119 3.58 10.85 -4.75
C ASP A 119 3.06 10.98 -3.32
N ASN A 120 1.89 11.61 -3.18
CA ASN A 120 1.23 11.90 -1.91
C ASN A 120 -0.04 11.06 -1.69
N ALA A 121 -0.20 9.93 -2.38
CA ALA A 121 -1.38 9.06 -2.26
C ALA A 121 -1.60 8.57 -0.82
N TYR A 122 -0.54 8.45 -0.03
CA TYR A 122 -0.61 8.14 1.41
C TYR A 122 -1.34 9.19 2.26
N SER A 123 -1.40 10.44 1.78
CA SER A 123 -2.06 11.55 2.47
C SER A 123 -3.49 11.80 1.99
N LEU A 124 -3.95 11.08 0.96
CA LEU A 124 -5.29 11.27 0.41
C LEU A 124 -6.37 10.99 1.45
N LYS A 125 -7.31 11.91 1.56
CA LYS A 125 -8.54 11.72 2.31
C LYS A 125 -9.58 11.06 1.41
N HIS A 126 -10.49 10.30 2.02
CA HIS A 126 -11.63 9.76 1.28
C HIS A 126 -12.51 10.92 0.80
N VAL A 127 -12.96 10.85 -0.46
CA VAL A 127 -13.91 11.82 -1.02
C VAL A 127 -15.28 11.76 -0.30
N LEU A 128 -15.61 10.61 0.29
CA LEU A 128 -16.71 10.41 1.22
C LEU A 128 -16.16 9.94 2.57
N ASP A 129 -16.44 10.68 3.64
CA ASP A 129 -16.03 10.27 4.99
C ASP A 129 -16.96 9.19 5.57
N GLY A 130 -16.57 8.61 6.72
CA GLY A 130 -17.33 7.54 7.35
C GLY A 130 -18.75 7.96 7.78
N LYS A 131 -18.97 9.26 8.06
CA LYS A 131 -20.29 9.78 8.42
C LYS A 131 -21.18 9.86 7.17
N ALA A 132 -20.64 10.35 6.06
CA ALA A 132 -21.32 10.39 4.77
C ALA A 132 -21.72 8.98 4.32
N VAL A 133 -20.81 8.01 4.42
CA VAL A 133 -21.08 6.60 4.12
C VAL A 133 -22.16 6.01 5.03
N SER A 134 -22.07 6.24 6.35
CA SER A 134 -23.06 5.76 7.31
C SER A 134 -24.47 6.28 7.01
N VAL A 135 -24.60 7.57 6.69
CA VAL A 135 -25.89 8.18 6.33
C VAL A 135 -26.39 7.66 4.98
N LEU A 136 -25.53 7.61 3.96
CA LEU A 136 -25.88 7.18 2.60
C LEU A 136 -26.44 5.75 2.58
N LEU A 137 -25.77 4.84 3.28
CA LEU A 137 -26.09 3.41 3.27
C LEU A 137 -26.88 2.95 4.49
N LYS A 138 -27.25 3.86 5.40
CA LYS A 138 -27.91 3.56 6.68
C LYS A 138 -27.16 2.50 7.51
N LEU A 139 -25.82 2.51 7.44
CA LEU A 139 -24.96 1.57 8.14
C LEU A 139 -24.66 2.04 9.55
N LYS A 140 -24.63 1.11 10.50
CA LYS A 140 -24.13 1.37 11.86
C LYS A 140 -22.60 1.44 11.86
N PRO A 141 -21.98 2.16 12.82
CA PRO A 141 -20.54 2.12 13.03
C PRO A 141 -20.02 0.68 13.14
N GLY A 142 -19.06 0.31 12.28
CA GLY A 142 -18.53 -1.05 12.25
C GLY A 142 -17.70 -1.36 10.99
N PRO A 143 -17.28 -2.62 10.83
CA PRO A 143 -16.40 -3.07 9.74
C PRO A 143 -16.91 -2.72 8.33
N GLN A 144 -18.23 -2.76 8.12
CA GLN A 144 -18.86 -2.45 6.83
C GLN A 144 -18.60 -1.00 6.36
N ILE A 145 -18.45 -0.05 7.28
CA ILE A 145 -18.06 1.33 6.92
C ILE A 145 -16.63 1.33 6.38
N LYS A 146 -15.71 0.59 7.00
CA LYS A 146 -14.34 0.49 6.54
C LYS A 146 -14.27 -0.14 5.14
N GLU A 147 -14.96 -1.27 4.93
CA GLU A 147 -15.04 -1.91 3.62
C GLU A 147 -15.56 -0.95 2.54
N THR A 148 -16.57 -0.15 2.87
CA THR A 148 -17.09 0.85 1.94
C THR A 148 -16.09 1.99 1.70
N LEU A 149 -15.34 2.43 2.72
CA LEU A 149 -14.29 3.44 2.56
C LEU A 149 -13.13 2.92 1.71
N ASP A 150 -12.82 1.63 1.77
CA ASP A 150 -11.82 1.01 0.90
C ASP A 150 -12.29 1.10 -0.57
N VAL A 151 -13.57 0.80 -0.85
CA VAL A 151 -14.20 0.99 -2.18
C VAL A 151 -14.19 2.47 -2.61
N VAL A 152 -14.47 3.41 -1.69
CA VAL A 152 -14.38 4.86 -1.97
C VAL A 152 -12.96 5.23 -2.41
N MET A 153 -11.94 4.70 -1.72
CA MET A 153 -10.54 4.98 -2.03
C MET A 153 -10.13 4.41 -3.40
N GLU A 154 -10.55 3.19 -3.71
CA GLU A 154 -10.34 2.60 -5.04
C GLU A 154 -10.98 3.46 -6.13
N TRP A 155 -12.24 3.82 -5.96
CA TRP A 155 -12.97 4.63 -6.94
C TRP A 155 -12.33 5.99 -7.18
N GLN A 156 -11.91 6.71 -6.13
CA GLN A 156 -11.29 8.04 -6.29
C GLN A 156 -9.88 7.97 -6.87
N LEU A 157 -9.16 6.86 -6.66
CA LEU A 157 -7.88 6.63 -7.32
C LEU A 157 -8.09 6.39 -8.81
N GLU A 158 -9.13 5.63 -9.18
CA GLU A 158 -9.52 5.40 -10.57
C GLU A 158 -10.03 6.68 -11.27
N HIS A 159 -10.74 7.54 -10.53
CA HIS A 159 -11.38 8.76 -11.02
C HIS A 159 -10.78 10.01 -10.34
N PRO A 160 -9.55 10.45 -10.71
CA PRO A 160 -8.84 11.52 -10.01
C PRO A 160 -9.55 12.88 -10.03
N THR A 161 -10.43 13.10 -11.01
CA THR A 161 -11.25 14.32 -11.13
C THR A 161 -12.71 14.10 -10.70
N GLY A 162 -13.01 12.92 -10.16
CA GLY A 162 -14.35 12.52 -9.75
C GLY A 162 -14.84 13.28 -8.52
N THR A 163 -16.13 13.57 -8.50
CA THR A 163 -16.79 14.31 -7.42
C THR A 163 -17.36 13.37 -6.35
N ALA A 164 -17.62 13.92 -5.16
CA ALA A 164 -18.30 13.19 -4.09
C ALA A 164 -19.69 12.68 -4.53
N GLU A 165 -20.41 13.43 -5.37
CA GLU A 165 -21.72 13.02 -5.87
C GLU A 165 -21.65 11.84 -6.86
N GLU A 166 -20.63 11.81 -7.72
CA GLU A 166 -20.39 10.67 -8.61
C GLU A 166 -20.00 9.42 -7.81
N CYS A 167 -19.15 9.58 -6.78
CA CYS A 167 -18.79 8.49 -5.88
C CYS A 167 -20.02 7.92 -5.16
N LYS A 168 -20.92 8.78 -4.65
CA LYS A 168 -22.18 8.35 -4.01
C LYS A 168 -23.03 7.51 -4.97
N LYS A 169 -23.20 7.96 -6.21
CA LYS A 169 -23.96 7.24 -7.24
C LYS A 169 -23.36 5.86 -7.50
N HIS A 170 -22.03 5.77 -7.61
CA HIS A 170 -21.33 4.51 -7.82
C HIS A 170 -21.56 3.52 -6.67
N ILE A 171 -21.40 3.97 -5.42
CA ILE A 171 -21.59 3.12 -4.24
C ILE A 171 -23.03 2.62 -4.11
N LEU A 172 -24.02 3.47 -4.39
CA LEU A 172 -25.43 3.06 -4.39
C LEU A 172 -25.71 1.99 -5.44
N ALA A 173 -25.16 2.15 -6.65
CA ALA A 173 -25.32 1.18 -7.73
C ALA A 173 -24.72 -0.19 -7.37
N LEU A 174 -23.54 -0.22 -6.72
CA LEU A 174 -22.91 -1.47 -6.26
C LEU A 174 -23.77 -2.21 -5.22
N LYS A 175 -24.43 -1.48 -4.31
CA LYS A 175 -25.30 -2.09 -3.29
C LYS A 175 -26.58 -2.66 -3.90
N SER A 176 -27.23 -1.96 -4.82
CA SER A 176 -28.41 -2.48 -5.52
C SER A 176 -28.13 -3.79 -6.27
N ASN A 177 -26.93 -3.96 -6.81
CA ASN A 177 -26.52 -5.20 -7.49
C ASN A 177 -26.13 -6.33 -6.52
N SER A 178 -25.84 -6.02 -5.25
CA SER A 178 -25.48 -7.03 -4.24
C SER A 178 -26.70 -7.58 -3.49
N ASP A 179 -27.80 -6.82 -3.47
CA ASP A 179 -29.07 -7.19 -2.83
C ASP A 179 -30.06 -7.88 -3.80
N SER A 180 -29.67 -8.07 -5.07
CA SER A 180 -30.42 -8.79 -6.13
C SER A 180 -29.83 -10.16 -6.38
#